data_AF-A0A950FFT6-F1
#
_entry.id   AF-A0A950FFT6-F1
#
_cell.length_a   1.000
_cell.length_b   1.000
_cell.length_c   1.000
_cell.angle_alpha   90.00
_cell.angle_beta   90.00
_cell.angle_gamma   90.00
#
_symmetry.space_group_name_H-M   'P 1'
#
loop_
_entity.id
_entity.type
_entity.pdbx_description
1 polymer ?
#
loop_
_entity_poly.entity_id
_entity_poly.type
_entity_poly.pdbx_seq_one_letter_code
_entity_poly.pdbx_strand_id
1 'polypeptide(L)'
;VTLLTRDFGKLSGIAKGAKASRRRFERKLEPFTQAILYFRRRPHGQLVFITRAERLDSAPPEFDELGKIALGSYMLELTDALTTEEAEAVAAYEVLASGLDVLGRRTPTIALRQAFELKILQAAGFGLEFSRCRLCGKPVEHEGGTVYFVPSRGGIVCAQCRGQAIESALRMDASNAAALARLCLMPLAEAATLPHGGGTSISAIARFLAIILDRKLRSLDFLNSTM
;
A
#
# COMPACT_ATOMS: atom_id res chain seq x y z
N VAL A 1 0.32 -5.61 -20.03
CA VAL A 1 0.92 -5.54 -18.68
C VAL A 1 0.66 -4.16 -18.14
N THR A 2 0.42 -4.04 -16.84
CA THR A 2 0.29 -2.74 -16.15
C THR A 2 1.53 -2.55 -15.29
N LEU A 3 2.08 -1.34 -15.32
CA LEU A 3 3.37 -1.02 -14.73
C LEU A 3 3.22 0.26 -13.93
N LEU A 4 3.71 0.29 -12.70
CA LEU A 4 3.96 1.54 -11.99
C LEU A 4 5.41 1.94 -12.26
N THR A 5 5.61 3.14 -12.78
CA THR A 5 6.93 3.68 -13.11
C THR A 5 7.23 4.89 -12.26
N ARG A 6 8.52 5.12 -11.97
CA ARG A 6 8.94 6.30 -11.22
C ARG A 6 8.61 7.58 -11.97
N ASP A 7 9.02 7.66 -13.23
CA ASP A 7 9.05 8.93 -13.97
C ASP A 7 7.77 9.21 -14.78
N PHE A 8 6.94 8.20 -15.03
CA PHE A 8 5.76 8.32 -15.89
C PHE A 8 4.47 7.84 -15.22
N GLY A 9 4.50 7.58 -13.92
CA GLY A 9 3.35 7.07 -13.18
C GLY A 9 2.91 5.69 -13.69
N LYS A 10 1.60 5.44 -13.67
CA LYS A 10 1.01 4.17 -14.08
C LYS A 10 0.88 4.09 -15.60
N LEU A 11 1.38 3.00 -16.19
CA LEU A 11 1.32 2.77 -17.63
C LEU A 11 0.70 1.41 -17.95
N SER A 12 -0.22 1.40 -18.91
CA SER A 12 -0.67 0.19 -19.57
C SER A 12 0.13 -0.06 -20.85
N GLY A 13 0.80 -1.22 -20.91
CA GLY A 13 1.79 -1.52 -21.96
C GLY A 13 1.54 -2.82 -22.71
N ILE A 14 1.85 -2.80 -24.01
CA ILE A 14 1.90 -3.98 -24.88
C ILE A 14 3.37 -4.33 -25.17
N ALA A 15 3.78 -5.54 -24.82
CA ALA A 15 5.08 -6.12 -25.17
C ALA A 15 4.91 -7.13 -26.32
N LYS A 16 5.07 -6.66 -27.57
CA LYS A 16 4.91 -7.51 -28.76
C LYS A 16 5.98 -8.62 -28.81
N GLY A 17 5.51 -9.87 -28.88
CA GLY A 17 6.37 -11.05 -28.89
C GLY A 17 7.01 -11.38 -27.54
N ALA A 18 6.43 -10.91 -26.42
CA ALA A 18 6.93 -11.19 -25.07
C ALA A 18 7.13 -12.68 -24.80
N LYS A 19 6.18 -13.52 -25.20
CA LYS A 19 6.24 -14.98 -25.02
C LYS A 19 7.35 -15.67 -25.82
N ALA A 20 7.76 -15.09 -26.96
CA ALA A 20 8.75 -15.70 -27.86
C ALA A 20 10.16 -15.13 -27.66
N SER A 21 10.30 -13.91 -27.15
CA SER A 21 11.58 -13.18 -27.14
C SER A 21 12.24 -13.23 -25.77
N ARG A 22 13.04 -14.27 -25.54
CA ARG A 22 13.78 -14.45 -24.28
C ARG A 22 14.69 -13.25 -23.95
N ARG A 23 15.52 -12.84 -24.91
CA ARG A 23 16.43 -11.69 -24.78
C ARG A 23 15.74 -10.40 -24.30
N ARG A 24 14.55 -10.09 -24.84
CA ARG A 24 13.87 -8.82 -24.56
C ARG A 24 13.05 -8.85 -23.28
N PHE A 25 12.40 -9.97 -22.95
CA PHE A 25 11.34 -9.99 -21.94
C PHE A 25 11.38 -11.16 -20.96
N GLU A 26 12.29 -12.13 -21.09
CA GLU A 26 12.34 -13.29 -20.19
C GLU A 26 12.38 -12.88 -18.72
N ARG A 27 11.31 -13.19 -17.99
CA ARG A 27 11.11 -12.89 -16.57
C ARG A 27 11.26 -11.40 -16.19
N LYS A 28 11.19 -10.49 -17.17
CA LYS A 28 11.40 -9.04 -16.97
C LYS A 28 10.09 -8.27 -16.78
N LEU A 29 8.96 -8.87 -17.13
CA LEU A 29 7.62 -8.28 -17.04
C LEU A 29 6.68 -9.12 -16.18
N GLU A 30 7.25 -9.83 -15.21
CA GLU A 30 6.50 -10.61 -14.22
C GLU A 30 6.19 -9.74 -13.00
N PRO A 31 5.15 -10.07 -12.20
CA PRO A 31 4.93 -9.44 -10.90
C PRO A 31 6.20 -9.42 -10.04
N PHE A 32 6.29 -8.42 -9.17
CA PHE A 32 7.41 -8.23 -8.23
C PHE A 32 8.79 -7.96 -8.88
N THR A 33 8.84 -7.76 -10.20
CA THR A 33 10.09 -7.44 -10.90
C THR A 33 10.26 -5.94 -11.06
N GLN A 34 11.38 -5.41 -10.57
CA GLN A 34 11.81 -4.04 -10.89
C GLN A 34 12.69 -4.05 -12.13
N ALA A 35 12.37 -3.18 -13.09
CA ALA A 35 13.05 -3.12 -14.38
C ALA A 35 13.09 -1.70 -14.94
N ILE A 36 14.17 -1.42 -15.68
CA ILE A 36 14.26 -0.30 -16.60
C ILE A 36 13.50 -0.67 -17.86
N LEU A 37 12.59 0.21 -18.28
CA LEU A 37 11.70 -0.01 -19.42
C LEU A 37 12.01 0.96 -20.55
N TYR A 38 12.11 0.41 -21.75
CA TYR A 38 12.19 1.19 -22.97
C TYR A 38 10.86 1.02 -23.70
N PHE A 39 10.19 2.13 -23.98
CA PHE A 39 8.88 2.11 -24.61
C PHE A 39 8.66 3.29 -25.55
N ARG A 40 7.67 3.17 -26.42
CA ARG A 40 7.18 4.25 -27.28
C ARG A 40 5.71 4.52 -26.98
N ARG A 41 5.36 5.80 -26.81
CA ARG A 41 3.96 6.24 -26.72
C ARG A 41 3.30 6.16 -28.10
N ARG A 42 1.99 5.90 -28.15
CA ARG A 42 1.21 6.04 -29.38
C ARG A 42 0.72 7.49 -29.50
N PRO A 43 0.61 8.04 -30.72
CA PRO A 43 0.05 9.38 -30.92
C PRO A 43 -1.41 9.52 -30.42
N HIS A 44 -2.20 8.44 -30.52
CA HIS A 44 -3.63 8.43 -30.17
C HIS A 44 -4.01 7.17 -29.38
N GLY A 45 -3.52 7.05 -28.15
CA GLY A 45 -3.96 6.00 -27.24
C GLY A 45 -3.20 5.96 -25.92
N GLN A 46 -3.86 5.45 -24.89
CA GLN A 46 -3.30 5.31 -23.53
C GLN A 46 -2.22 4.21 -23.45
N LEU A 47 -2.20 3.26 -24.40
CA LEU A 47 -1.25 2.15 -24.39
C LEU A 47 0.14 2.51 -24.91
N VAL A 48 1.17 2.10 -24.18
CA VAL A 48 2.58 2.18 -24.62
C VAL A 48 3.05 0.87 -25.27
N PHE A 49 3.94 0.97 -26.26
CA PHE A 49 4.64 -0.19 -26.81
C PHE A 49 5.97 -0.39 -26.12
N ILE A 50 6.07 -1.45 -25.32
CA ILE A 50 7.31 -1.83 -24.64
C ILE A 50 8.22 -2.50 -25.67
N THR A 51 9.40 -1.94 -25.90
CA THR A 51 10.36 -2.42 -26.88
C THR A 51 11.42 -3.31 -26.25
N ARG A 52 11.80 -3.01 -25.00
CA ARG A 52 12.84 -3.71 -24.23
C ARG A 52 12.62 -3.50 -22.73
N ALA A 53 13.05 -4.48 -21.93
CA ALA A 53 13.14 -4.36 -20.48
C ALA A 53 14.49 -4.90 -19.99
N GLU A 54 15.00 -4.31 -18.91
CA GLU A 54 16.24 -4.69 -18.24
C GLU A 54 15.97 -4.76 -16.74
N ARG A 55 16.26 -5.89 -16.10
CA ARG A 55 16.12 -5.99 -14.65
C ARG A 55 17.09 -5.03 -13.99
N LEU A 56 16.61 -4.35 -12.95
CA LEU A 56 17.42 -3.40 -12.20
C LEU A 56 18.34 -4.14 -11.22
N ASP A 57 17.84 -5.18 -10.56
CA ASP A 57 18.55 -5.86 -9.48
C ASP A 57 19.38 -7.05 -9.96
N SER A 58 20.64 -7.10 -9.52
CA SER A 58 21.50 -8.28 -9.66
C SER A 58 21.10 -9.41 -8.69
N ALA A 59 20.49 -9.06 -7.55
CA ALA A 59 19.97 -9.97 -6.52
C ALA A 59 18.50 -9.61 -6.21
N PRO A 60 17.53 -10.13 -6.99
CA PRO A 60 16.13 -9.75 -6.86
C PRO A 60 15.54 -10.24 -5.53
N PRO A 61 14.57 -9.50 -4.95
CA PRO A 61 13.84 -9.97 -3.77
C PRO A 61 13.10 -11.29 -4.07
N GLU A 62 12.99 -12.15 -3.06
CA GLU A 62 12.47 -13.52 -3.23
C GLU A 62 11.04 -13.65 -2.67
N PHE A 63 10.13 -14.10 -3.53
CA PHE A 63 8.72 -14.35 -3.24
C PHE A 63 8.42 -15.85 -3.35
N ASP A 64 9.12 -16.63 -2.54
CA ASP A 64 9.12 -18.10 -2.50
C ASP A 64 8.11 -18.69 -1.52
N GLU A 65 7.67 -17.88 -0.55
CA GLU A 65 6.67 -18.26 0.45
C GLU A 65 5.29 -17.71 0.13
N LEU A 66 4.26 -18.50 0.45
CA LEU A 66 2.86 -18.14 0.18
C LEU A 66 2.45 -16.80 0.81
N GLY A 67 2.89 -16.54 2.05
CA GLY A 67 2.60 -15.28 2.74
C GLY A 67 3.23 -14.05 2.06
N LYS A 68 4.45 -14.17 1.53
CA LYS A 68 5.09 -13.09 0.74
C LYS A 68 4.36 -12.85 -0.56
N ILE A 69 3.96 -13.93 -1.26
CA ILE A 69 3.17 -13.83 -2.49
C ILE A 69 1.82 -13.14 -2.20
N ALA A 70 1.16 -13.52 -1.11
CA ALA A 70 -0.13 -12.96 -0.73
C ALA A 70 -0.03 -11.47 -0.38
N LEU A 71 0.89 -11.09 0.52
CA LEU A 71 1.07 -9.69 0.91
C LEU A 71 1.59 -8.84 -0.24
N GLY A 72 2.52 -9.36 -1.05
CA GLY A 72 3.03 -8.66 -2.23
C GLY A 72 1.94 -8.44 -3.28
N SER A 73 1.10 -9.44 -3.53
CA SER A 73 -0.06 -9.29 -4.44
C SER A 73 -1.03 -8.24 -3.94
N TYR A 74 -1.25 -8.18 -2.63
CA TYR A 74 -2.04 -7.13 -1.99
C TYR A 74 -1.42 -5.74 -2.14
N MET A 75 -0.12 -5.60 -1.92
CA MET A 75 0.59 -4.33 -2.13
C MET A 75 0.47 -3.84 -3.57
N LEU A 76 0.61 -4.74 -4.55
CA LEU A 76 0.43 -4.43 -5.98
C LEU A 76 -1.00 -3.99 -6.28
N GLU A 77 -2.01 -4.76 -5.87
CA GLU A 77 -3.42 -4.46 -6.20
C GLU A 77 -3.93 -3.19 -5.50
N LEU A 78 -3.52 -2.96 -4.25
CA LEU A 78 -3.86 -1.75 -3.52
C LEU A 78 -3.25 -0.52 -4.19
N THR A 79 -1.98 -0.60 -4.59
CA THR A 79 -1.32 0.49 -5.33
C THR A 79 -1.98 0.73 -6.68
N ASP A 80 -2.32 -0.32 -7.42
CA ASP A 80 -3.05 -0.23 -8.69
C ASP A 80 -4.41 0.45 -8.52
N ALA A 81 -5.12 0.18 -7.41
CA ALA A 81 -6.41 0.79 -7.12
C ALA A 81 -6.30 2.26 -6.68
N LEU A 82 -5.19 2.65 -6.06
CA LEU A 82 -4.95 4.03 -5.58
C LEU A 82 -4.25 4.94 -6.60
N THR A 83 -3.83 4.41 -7.76
CA THR A 83 -3.11 5.17 -8.79
C THR A 83 -3.83 5.18 -10.13
N THR A 84 -3.76 6.30 -10.85
CA THR A 84 -4.36 6.50 -12.17
C THR A 84 -3.28 6.68 -13.24
N GLU A 85 -3.62 6.41 -14.51
CA GLU A 85 -2.66 6.52 -15.63
C GLU A 85 -2.27 7.97 -15.98
N GLU A 86 -3.01 8.94 -15.46
CA GLU A 86 -2.88 10.36 -15.80
C GLU A 86 -2.07 11.16 -14.76
N ALA A 87 -1.79 10.55 -13.61
CA ALA A 87 -1.14 11.19 -12.49
C ALA A 87 0.32 10.74 -12.33
N GLU A 88 1.18 11.68 -11.94
CA GLU A 88 2.49 11.34 -11.38
C GLU A 88 2.29 10.51 -10.10
N ALA A 89 3.11 9.48 -9.96
CA ALA A 89 2.97 8.52 -8.87
C ALA A 89 4.32 8.19 -8.23
N VAL A 90 5.26 9.16 -8.20
CA VAL A 90 6.63 8.98 -7.68
C VAL A 90 6.60 8.47 -6.24
N ALA A 91 5.82 9.11 -5.36
CA ALA A 91 5.72 8.70 -3.96
C ALA A 91 5.12 7.28 -3.81
N ALA A 92 4.07 6.96 -4.59
CA ALA A 92 3.49 5.63 -4.59
C ALA A 92 4.47 4.57 -5.12
N TYR A 93 5.26 4.90 -6.15
CA TYR A 93 6.32 4.06 -6.67
C TYR A 93 7.38 3.77 -5.61
N GLU A 94 7.85 4.80 -4.88
CA GLU A 94 8.86 4.64 -3.84
C GLU A 94 8.36 3.79 -2.67
N VAL A 95 7.11 3.99 -2.24
CA VAL A 95 6.46 3.16 -1.20
C VAL A 95 6.31 1.71 -1.66
N LEU A 96 5.86 1.47 -2.90
CA LEU A 96 5.71 0.12 -3.45
C LEU A 96 7.06 -0.58 -3.61
N ALA A 97 8.05 0.08 -4.19
CA ALA A 97 9.39 -0.47 -4.39
C ALA A 97 10.03 -0.83 -3.05
N SER A 98 9.96 0.07 -2.05
CA SER A 98 10.47 -0.19 -0.71
C SER A 98 9.73 -1.34 -0.01
N GLY A 99 8.40 -1.39 -0.12
CA GLY A 99 7.58 -2.45 0.46
C GLY A 99 7.90 -3.83 -0.10
N LEU A 100 8.05 -3.93 -1.43
CA LEU A 100 8.39 -5.18 -2.11
C LEU A 100 9.83 -5.62 -1.82
N ASP A 101 10.80 -4.71 -1.76
CA ASP A 101 12.18 -5.05 -1.39
C ASP A 101 12.25 -5.58 0.05
N VAL A 102 11.59 -4.91 1.00
CA VAL A 102 11.53 -5.36 2.40
C VAL A 102 10.85 -6.74 2.49
N LEU A 103 9.72 -6.92 1.81
CA LEU A 103 8.95 -8.17 1.85
C LEU A 103 9.70 -9.34 1.21
N GLY A 104 10.45 -9.12 0.14
CA GLY A 104 11.22 -10.19 -0.49
C GLY A 104 12.47 -10.60 0.30
N ARG A 105 12.85 -9.85 1.35
CA ARG A 105 14.00 -10.13 2.23
C ARG A 105 13.61 -10.55 3.65
N ARG A 106 12.33 -10.43 4.01
CA ARG A 106 11.84 -10.64 5.38
C ARG A 106 10.55 -11.45 5.36
N THR A 107 10.13 -11.91 6.53
CA THR A 107 8.83 -12.55 6.68
C THR A 107 7.71 -11.50 6.66
N PRO A 108 6.53 -11.85 6.11
CA PRO A 108 5.37 -10.97 6.15
C PRO A 108 4.90 -10.76 7.59
N THR A 109 4.62 -9.51 7.98
CA THR A 109 4.06 -9.17 9.29
C THR A 109 2.87 -8.24 9.14
N ILE A 110 1.95 -8.27 10.11
CA ILE A 110 0.82 -7.34 10.16
C ILE A 110 1.32 -5.89 10.25
N ALA A 111 2.41 -5.63 10.98
CA ALA A 111 3.00 -4.30 11.07
C ALA A 111 3.52 -3.80 9.71
N LEU A 112 4.18 -4.65 8.91
CA LEU A 112 4.59 -4.30 7.55
C LEU A 112 3.39 -3.98 6.66
N ARG A 113 2.34 -4.81 6.70
CA ARG A 113 1.09 -4.57 5.97
C ARG A 113 0.51 -3.19 6.32
N GLN A 114 0.35 -2.88 7.60
CA GLN A 114 -0.26 -1.64 8.04
C GLN A 114 0.61 -0.42 7.74
N ALA A 115 1.93 -0.50 7.94
CA ALA A 115 2.84 0.56 7.57
C ALA A 115 2.78 0.84 6.06
N PHE A 116 2.71 -0.20 5.24
CA PHE A 116 2.52 -0.06 3.81
C PHE A 116 1.19 0.61 3.48
N GLU A 117 0.07 0.12 4.02
CA GLU A 117 -1.27 0.68 3.81
C GLU A 117 -1.30 2.18 4.17
N LEU A 118 -0.77 2.56 5.33
CA LEU A 118 -0.73 3.95 5.77
C LEU A 118 0.09 4.84 4.83
N LYS A 119 1.24 4.36 4.38
CA LYS A 119 2.13 5.14 3.50
C LYS A 119 1.60 5.23 2.08
N ILE A 120 1.00 4.17 1.54
CA ILE A 120 0.42 4.22 0.19
C ILE A 120 -0.83 5.09 0.17
N LEU A 121 -1.63 5.08 1.24
CA LEU A 121 -2.74 6.02 1.40
C LEU A 121 -2.26 7.46 1.47
N GLN A 122 -1.20 7.73 2.25
CA GLN A 122 -0.60 9.06 2.31
C GLN A 122 -0.08 9.50 0.93
N ALA A 123 0.61 8.62 0.20
CA ALA A 123 1.09 8.89 -1.15
C ALA A 123 -0.04 9.18 -2.16
N ALA A 124 -1.22 8.57 -1.94
CA ALA A 124 -2.43 8.81 -2.73
C ALA A 124 -3.27 10.02 -2.25
N GLY A 125 -2.79 10.77 -1.25
CA GLY A 125 -3.49 11.95 -0.71
C GLY A 125 -4.55 11.65 0.36
N PHE A 126 -4.68 10.40 0.80
CA PHE A 126 -5.65 9.94 1.80
C PHE A 126 -5.02 9.70 3.18
N GLY A 127 -4.10 10.57 3.59
CA GLY A 127 -3.37 10.44 4.86
C GLY A 127 -4.31 10.31 6.08
N LEU A 128 -4.11 9.24 6.86
CA LEU A 128 -4.87 8.98 8.07
C LEU A 128 -4.25 9.63 9.30
N GLU A 129 -5.09 10.09 10.24
CA GLU A 129 -4.66 10.77 11.47
C GLU A 129 -4.95 9.92 12.70
N PHE A 130 -3.89 9.56 13.44
CA PHE A 130 -3.95 8.73 14.64
C PHE A 130 -3.30 9.37 15.88
N SER A 131 -2.82 10.61 15.78
CA SER A 131 -2.17 11.34 16.88
C SER A 131 -3.06 12.45 17.45
N ARG A 132 -3.93 13.04 16.64
CA ARG A 132 -4.79 14.17 17.05
C ARG A 132 -6.26 13.90 16.77
N CYS A 133 -7.13 14.42 17.62
CA CYS A 133 -8.57 14.35 17.39
C CYS A 133 -8.98 15.19 16.17
N ARG A 134 -9.67 14.58 15.20
CA ARG A 134 -10.19 15.26 13.99
C ARG A 134 -11.27 16.33 14.26
N LEU A 135 -11.79 16.43 15.48
CA LEU A 135 -12.81 17.42 15.86
C LEU A 135 -12.23 18.59 16.65
N CYS A 136 -11.58 18.32 17.80
CA CYS A 136 -11.04 19.39 18.65
C CYS A 136 -9.56 19.71 18.40
N GLY A 137 -8.86 18.92 17.58
CA GLY A 137 -7.44 19.10 17.28
C GLY A 137 -6.49 18.78 18.44
N LYS A 138 -6.97 18.40 19.62
CA LYS A 138 -6.09 18.05 20.74
C LYS A 138 -5.32 16.75 20.44
N PRO A 139 -4.04 16.65 20.84
CA PRO A 139 -3.33 15.38 20.88
C PRO A 139 -4.09 14.36 21.71
N VAL A 140 -4.02 13.09 21.31
CA VAL A 140 -4.60 11.99 22.06
C VAL A 140 -3.57 11.46 23.05
N GLU A 141 -3.97 11.36 24.31
CA GLU A 141 -3.18 10.69 25.33
C GLU A 141 -3.16 9.18 25.06
N HIS A 142 -1.97 8.61 24.91
CA HIS A 142 -1.76 7.24 24.44
C HIS A 142 -1.76 6.18 25.56
N GLU A 143 -1.80 6.59 26.83
CA GLU A 143 -1.78 5.69 27.99
C GLU A 143 -3.20 5.45 28.52
N GLY A 144 -3.70 4.20 28.42
CA GLY A 144 -4.97 3.76 29.02
C GLY A 144 -6.25 4.40 28.45
N GLY A 145 -6.13 5.29 27.45
CA GLY A 145 -7.24 6.02 26.85
C GLY A 145 -8.04 5.23 25.82
N THR A 146 -9.32 5.58 25.65
CA THR A 146 -10.14 5.11 24.53
C THR A 146 -10.29 6.20 23.48
N VAL A 147 -10.07 5.84 22.22
CA VAL A 147 -10.37 6.66 21.05
C VAL A 147 -11.31 5.96 20.09
N TYR A 148 -11.76 6.69 19.08
CA TYR A 148 -12.69 6.19 18.09
C TYR A 148 -12.20 6.55 16.71
N PHE A 149 -11.85 5.56 15.91
CA PHE A 149 -11.54 5.77 14.51
C PHE A 149 -12.85 6.00 13.74
N VAL A 150 -12.93 7.10 13.00
CA VAL A 150 -14.10 7.47 12.20
C VAL A 150 -13.69 7.42 10.72
N PRO A 151 -14.06 6.35 9.98
CA PRO A 151 -13.59 6.15 8.61
C PRO A 151 -13.87 7.33 7.67
N SER A 152 -15.08 7.89 7.70
CA SER A 152 -15.49 9.07 6.93
C SER A 152 -14.64 10.32 7.18
N ARG A 153 -13.88 10.36 8.29
CA ARG A 153 -12.99 11.48 8.66
C ARG A 153 -11.51 11.15 8.48
N GLY A 154 -11.19 9.93 8.03
CA GLY A 154 -9.81 9.46 7.87
C GLY A 154 -8.97 9.65 9.13
N GLY A 155 -9.53 9.37 10.31
CA GLY A 155 -8.78 9.55 11.56
C GLY A 155 -9.58 9.34 12.83
N ILE A 156 -8.91 9.59 13.95
CA ILE A 156 -9.46 9.35 15.28
C ILE A 156 -10.18 10.56 15.88
N VAL A 157 -11.09 10.26 16.79
CA VAL A 157 -11.83 11.21 17.62
C VAL A 157 -11.66 10.81 19.08
N CYS A 158 -11.41 11.77 19.98
CA CYS A 158 -11.26 11.50 21.41
C CYS A 158 -12.62 11.19 22.06
N ALA A 159 -12.59 10.58 23.25
CA ALA A 159 -13.81 10.23 23.98
C ALA A 159 -14.73 11.42 24.25
N GLN A 160 -14.18 12.61 24.51
CA GLN A 160 -14.95 13.84 24.75
C GLN A 160 -15.74 14.28 23.51
N CYS A 161 -15.16 14.12 22.32
CA CYS A 161 -15.79 14.50 21.06
C CYS A 161 -16.63 13.35 20.45
N ARG A 162 -16.66 12.17 21.05
CA ARG A 162 -17.37 10.99 20.51
C ARG A 162 -18.85 11.26 20.23
N GLY A 163 -19.53 12.03 21.08
CA GLY A 163 -20.95 12.35 20.93
C GLY A 163 -21.28 13.14 19.66
N GLN A 164 -20.29 13.86 19.10
CA GLN A 164 -20.43 14.63 17.85
C GLN A 164 -20.12 13.77 16.60
N ALA A 165 -19.52 12.60 16.79
CA ALA A 165 -19.14 11.68 15.72
C ALA A 165 -20.16 10.53 15.61
N ILE A 166 -21.42 10.83 15.28
CA ILE A 166 -22.55 9.86 15.23
C ILE A 166 -22.35 8.79 14.13
N GLU A 167 -21.39 9.02 13.23
CA GLU A 167 -20.92 8.13 12.18
C GLU A 167 -20.42 6.76 12.71
N SER A 168 -20.07 5.83 11.80
CA SER A 168 -19.67 4.43 12.04
C SER A 168 -18.31 4.27 12.75
N ALA A 169 -18.19 4.90 13.92
CA ALA A 169 -16.97 5.00 14.70
C ALA A 169 -16.58 3.64 15.31
N LEU A 170 -15.35 3.23 15.06
CA LEU A 170 -14.76 2.03 15.62
C LEU A 170 -14.02 2.38 16.92
N ARG A 171 -14.44 1.81 18.05
CA ARG A 171 -13.71 1.93 19.31
C ARG A 171 -12.31 1.31 19.17
N MET A 172 -11.30 2.04 19.59
CA MET A 172 -9.90 1.66 19.52
C MET A 172 -9.17 2.09 20.80
N ASP A 173 -8.26 1.25 21.28
CA ASP A 173 -7.37 1.62 22.37
C ASP A 173 -6.37 2.70 21.91
N ALA A 174 -6.07 3.68 22.76
CA ALA A 174 -5.16 4.76 22.40
C ALA A 174 -3.74 4.28 22.09
N SER A 175 -3.30 3.13 22.63
CA SER A 175 -2.03 2.48 22.29
C SER A 175 -2.02 1.93 20.85
N ASN A 176 -3.15 1.42 20.34
CA ASN A 176 -3.27 0.99 18.95
C ASN A 176 -3.21 2.19 18.00
N ALA A 177 -3.85 3.31 18.38
CA ALA A 177 -3.73 4.55 17.62
C ALA A 177 -2.28 5.08 17.63
N ALA A 178 -1.60 5.03 18.77
CA ALA A 178 -0.18 5.37 18.89
C ALA A 178 0.70 4.49 17.98
N ALA A 179 0.45 3.18 17.97
CA ALA A 179 1.17 2.25 17.11
C ALA A 179 0.98 2.59 15.62
N LEU A 180 -0.25 2.86 15.17
CA LEU A 180 -0.52 3.28 13.80
C LEU A 180 0.16 4.61 13.46
N ALA A 181 0.13 5.60 14.37
CA ALA A 181 0.84 6.86 14.20
C ALA A 181 2.35 6.65 14.04
N ARG A 182 2.96 5.76 14.83
CA ARG A 182 4.38 5.39 14.72
C ARG A 182 4.68 4.71 13.38
N LEU A 183 3.85 3.74 12.96
CA LEU A 183 4.02 3.04 11.68
C LEU A 183 3.95 3.98 10.46
N CYS A 184 3.15 5.04 10.54
CA CYS A 184 3.06 6.05 9.47
C CYS A 184 4.42 6.74 9.23
N LEU A 185 5.16 7.05 10.29
CA LEU A 185 6.43 7.77 10.22
C LEU A 185 7.65 6.84 10.08
N MET A 186 7.55 5.61 10.58
CA MET A 186 8.65 4.63 10.59
C MET A 186 8.99 4.10 9.19
N PRO A 187 10.26 3.87 8.83
CA PRO A 187 10.63 3.17 7.60
C PRO A 187 10.03 1.76 7.52
N LEU A 188 9.68 1.29 6.31
CA LEU A 188 9.06 -0.04 6.13
C LEU A 188 9.94 -1.18 6.63
N ALA A 189 11.26 -1.06 6.47
CA ALA A 189 12.23 -2.05 6.95
C ALA A 189 12.21 -2.19 8.48
N GLU A 190 12.01 -1.10 9.21
CA GLU A 190 11.88 -1.11 10.67
C GLU A 190 10.50 -1.63 11.09
N ALA A 191 9.43 -1.17 10.43
CA ALA A 191 8.07 -1.65 10.71
C ALA A 191 7.93 -3.17 10.55
N ALA A 192 8.64 -3.76 9.58
CA ALA A 192 8.67 -5.21 9.38
C ALA A 192 9.24 -6.01 10.57
N THR A 193 9.98 -5.36 11.47
CA THR A 193 10.54 -6.01 12.68
C THR A 193 9.60 -5.98 13.88
N LEU A 194 8.55 -5.17 13.83
CA LEU A 194 7.60 -5.03 14.93
C LEU A 194 6.60 -6.19 14.97
N PRO A 195 6.10 -6.53 16.17
CA PRO A 195 5.05 -7.53 16.30
C PRO A 195 3.75 -7.06 15.64
N HIS A 196 2.88 -8.04 15.41
CA HIS A 196 1.54 -7.89 14.86
C HIS A 196 0.72 -6.79 15.56
N GLY A 197 0.15 -5.86 14.80
CA GLY A 197 -0.81 -4.87 15.32
C GLY A 197 -2.11 -5.53 15.77
N GLY A 198 -2.75 -5.00 16.82
CA GLY A 198 -4.01 -5.57 17.36
C GLY A 198 -5.17 -5.49 16.35
N GLY A 199 -6.13 -6.43 16.38
CA GLY A 199 -7.16 -6.57 15.34
C GLY A 199 -8.04 -5.34 15.04
N THR A 200 -8.19 -4.41 16.00
CA THR A 200 -8.91 -3.14 15.78
C THR A 200 -8.16 -2.20 14.83
N SER A 201 -6.83 -2.26 14.80
CA SER A 201 -6.01 -1.45 13.90
C SER A 201 -6.16 -1.88 12.44
N ILE A 202 -6.21 -3.19 12.16
CA ILE A 202 -6.52 -3.74 10.83
C ILE A 202 -7.92 -3.30 10.40
N SER A 203 -8.90 -3.44 11.29
CA SER A 203 -10.29 -3.09 11.01
C SER A 203 -10.47 -1.60 10.69
N ALA A 204 -9.70 -0.71 11.32
CA ALA A 204 -9.76 0.72 11.04
C ALA A 204 -9.34 1.03 9.60
N ILE A 205 -8.16 0.57 9.19
CA ILE A 205 -7.64 0.79 7.85
C ILE A 205 -8.55 0.11 6.80
N ALA A 206 -8.97 -1.13 7.04
CA ALA A 206 -9.85 -1.86 6.14
C ALA A 206 -11.20 -1.15 5.92
N ARG A 207 -11.81 -0.59 6.98
CA ARG A 207 -13.05 0.20 6.85
C ARG A 207 -12.85 1.49 6.08
N PHE A 208 -11.69 2.14 6.22
CA PHE A 208 -11.36 3.32 5.44
C PHE A 208 -11.19 2.98 3.95
N LEU A 209 -10.41 1.94 3.64
CA LEU A 209 -10.22 1.43 2.29
C LEU A 209 -11.55 1.10 1.62
N ALA A 210 -12.48 0.48 2.35
CA ALA A 210 -13.81 0.15 1.83
C ALA A 210 -14.67 1.38 1.46
N ILE A 211 -14.36 2.56 1.99
CA ILE A 211 -15.06 3.81 1.63
C ILE A 211 -14.44 4.44 0.38
N ILE A 212 -13.11 4.44 0.28
CA ILE A 212 -12.41 5.19 -0.77
C ILE A 212 -12.15 4.38 -2.05
N LEU A 213 -12.16 3.04 -1.96
CA LEU A 213 -11.93 2.18 -3.11
C LEU A 213 -13.24 1.86 -3.80
N ASP A 214 -13.30 2.11 -5.11
CA ASP A 214 -14.48 1.79 -5.94
C ASP A 214 -14.68 0.28 -6.19
N ARG A 215 -13.74 -0.56 -5.73
CA ARG A 215 -13.79 -2.01 -5.91
C ARG A 215 -13.20 -2.75 -4.72
N LYS A 216 -13.69 -3.97 -4.49
CA LYS A 216 -13.08 -4.91 -3.55
C LYS A 216 -11.74 -5.42 -4.11
N LEU A 217 -10.71 -5.46 -3.27
CA LEU A 217 -9.42 -6.05 -3.58
C LEU A 217 -9.51 -7.58 -3.53
N ARG A 218 -9.13 -8.26 -4.61
CA ARG A 218 -9.19 -9.73 -4.75
C ARG A 218 -8.10 -10.42 -3.94
N SER A 219 -6.91 -9.84 -3.92
CA SER A 219 -5.79 -10.21 -3.05
C SER A 219 -6.15 -10.10 -1.57
N LEU A 220 -7.16 -9.28 -1.25
CA LEU A 220 -7.92 -9.19 0.00
C LEU A 220 -8.05 -10.53 0.72
N ASP A 221 -8.88 -11.36 0.08
CA ASP A 221 -9.35 -12.62 0.64
C ASP A 221 -8.21 -13.64 0.71
N PHE A 222 -7.31 -13.62 -0.27
CA PHE A 222 -6.13 -14.48 -0.28
C PHE A 222 -5.17 -14.15 0.87
N LEU A 223 -4.88 -12.86 1.11
CA LEU A 223 -4.03 -12.42 2.22
C LEU A 223 -4.57 -12.89 3.57
N ASN A 224 -5.87 -12.68 3.83
CA ASN A 224 -6.51 -13.09 5.08
C ASN A 224 -6.59 -14.61 5.26
N SER A 225 -6.42 -15.40 4.20
CA SER A 225 -6.34 -16.87 4.31
C SER A 225 -4.94 -17.37 4.70
N THR A 226 -3.94 -16.50 4.64
CA THR A 226 -2.51 -16.83 4.85
C THR A 226 -1.88 -16.14 6.05
N MET A 227 -2.54 -15.12 6.63
CA MET A 227 -2.10 -14.32 7.78
C MET A 227 -3.27 -14.07 8.71
#